data_AF-V8NFI2-F1
#
_entry.id   AF-V8NFI2-F1
#
_cell.length_a   1.000
_cell.length_b   1.000
_cell.length_c   1.000
_cell.angle_alpha   90.00
_cell.angle_beta   90.00
_cell.angle_gamma   90.00
#
_symmetry.space_group_name_H-M   'P 1'
#
loop_
_entity.id
_entity.type
_entity.pdbx_description
1 polymer ?
#
loop_
_entity_poly.entity_id
_entity_poly.type
_entity_poly.pdbx_seq_one_letter_code
_entity_poly.pdbx_strand_id
1 'polypeptide(L)'
;MDSKTSGPTPGCPALEDIPSGLAIFKTIPYALILPELIFGCWVWILVAATTVYFPLLQGWVMYVSISSFVFSFLFLLSYLFGFHKRFESWRILDSLYHGATGIFYLSAAVLQANATILSETAVLPQYIPRYYQLNVAATFFAFITTLLYILHAFSNYYH
;
A
#
# COMPACT_ATOMS: atom_id res chain seq x y z
N MET A 1 -22.62 21.80 -54.99
CA MET A 1 -22.47 20.44 -54.43
C MET A 1 -21.17 20.46 -53.68
N ASP A 2 -21.23 20.82 -52.41
CA ASP A 2 -20.06 21.22 -51.63
C ASP A 2 -19.53 20.00 -50.89
N SER A 3 -18.31 19.58 -51.22
CA SER A 3 -17.61 18.47 -50.58
C SER A 3 -17.21 18.87 -49.16
N LYS A 4 -17.96 18.39 -48.18
CA LYS A 4 -17.67 18.57 -46.75
C LYS A 4 -16.51 17.65 -46.38
N THR A 5 -15.31 18.23 -46.27
CA THR A 5 -14.13 17.60 -45.68
C THR A 5 -14.40 17.35 -44.20
N SER A 6 -14.50 16.08 -43.80
CA SER A 6 -14.52 15.68 -42.40
C SER A 6 -13.14 15.91 -41.80
N GLY A 7 -13.00 16.91 -40.93
CA GLY A 7 -11.81 17.08 -40.10
C GLY A 7 -11.64 15.92 -39.10
N PRO A 8 -10.43 15.74 -38.54
CA PRO A 8 -10.18 14.66 -37.60
C PRO A 8 -11.02 14.83 -36.34
N THR A 9 -11.67 13.75 -35.92
CA THR A 9 -12.38 13.63 -34.65
C THR A 9 -11.43 14.01 -33.52
N PRO A 10 -11.83 14.88 -32.56
CA PRO A 10 -11.02 15.16 -31.38
C PRO A 10 -10.74 13.83 -30.68
N GLY A 11 -9.47 13.45 -30.66
CA GLY A 11 -9.03 12.21 -30.02
C GLY A 11 -9.52 12.21 -28.58
N CYS A 12 -10.22 11.14 -28.20
CA CYS A 12 -10.29 10.72 -26.82
C CYS A 12 -8.85 10.78 -26.27
N PRO A 13 -8.57 11.36 -25.09
CA PRO A 13 -7.24 11.30 -24.50
C PRO A 13 -6.81 9.84 -24.56
N ALA A 14 -5.70 9.55 -25.25
CA ALA A 14 -5.18 8.20 -25.27
C ALA A 14 -4.97 7.82 -23.81
N LEU A 15 -5.73 6.83 -23.32
CA LEU A 15 -5.57 6.33 -21.97
C LEU A 15 -4.11 5.87 -21.87
N GLU A 16 -3.31 6.50 -21.01
CA GLU A 16 -1.91 6.14 -20.90
C GLU A 16 -1.81 4.65 -20.55
N ASP A 17 -1.10 3.91 -21.39
CA ASP A 17 -0.91 2.47 -21.22
C ASP A 17 -0.13 2.21 -19.93
N ILE A 18 -0.62 1.24 -19.15
CA ILE A 18 0.04 0.80 -17.92
C ILE A 18 1.48 0.35 -18.25
N PRO A 19 2.51 0.92 -17.59
CA PRO A 19 3.89 0.53 -17.82
C PRO A 19 4.11 -0.93 -17.40
N SER A 20 5.08 -1.58 -18.02
CA SER A 20 5.44 -2.98 -17.73
C SER A 20 6.95 -3.16 -17.60
N GLY A 21 7.37 -4.21 -16.89
CA GLY A 21 8.78 -4.47 -16.64
C GLY A 21 9.39 -3.37 -15.75
N LEU A 22 10.65 -3.00 -16.01
CA LEU A 22 11.36 -2.01 -15.17
C LEU A 22 10.84 -0.57 -15.30
N ALA A 23 10.00 -0.29 -16.30
CA ALA A 23 9.42 1.05 -16.47
C ALA A 23 8.51 1.43 -15.29
N ILE A 24 7.90 0.45 -14.61
CA ILE A 24 6.99 0.71 -13.49
C ILE A 24 7.67 1.47 -12.34
N PHE A 25 8.98 1.30 -12.16
CA PHE A 25 9.74 1.99 -11.11
C PHE A 25 10.01 3.46 -11.42
N LYS A 26 9.64 3.95 -12.61
CA LYS A 26 9.79 5.35 -13.03
C LYS A 26 8.45 6.04 -13.27
N THR A 27 7.34 5.32 -13.16
CA THR A 27 6.01 5.83 -13.48
C THR A 27 5.14 5.81 -12.23
N ILE A 28 4.65 6.99 -11.84
CA ILE A 28 3.64 7.12 -10.79
C ILE A 28 2.29 6.68 -11.39
N PRO A 29 1.48 5.89 -10.67
CA PRO A 29 1.63 5.48 -9.27
C PRO A 29 2.50 4.24 -9.02
N TYR A 30 2.78 3.43 -10.04
CA TYR A 30 3.39 2.11 -9.89
C TYR A 30 4.75 2.10 -9.17
N ALA A 31 5.52 3.19 -9.23
CA ALA A 31 6.77 3.32 -8.50
C ALA A 31 6.58 3.27 -6.96
N LEU A 32 5.38 3.62 -6.46
CA LEU A 32 5.03 3.58 -5.03
C LEU A 32 4.95 2.16 -4.46
N ILE A 33 4.79 1.14 -5.30
CA ILE A 33 4.66 -0.25 -4.84
C ILE A 33 5.94 -0.76 -4.13
N LEU A 34 7.11 -0.24 -4.49
CA LEU A 34 8.37 -0.60 -3.82
C LEU A 34 8.43 -0.08 -2.37
N PRO A 35 8.28 1.24 -2.11
CA PRO A 35 8.26 1.72 -0.74
C PRO A 35 7.07 1.17 0.05
N GLU A 36 5.92 0.89 -0.56
CA GLU A 36 4.80 0.18 0.10
C GLU A 36 5.24 -1.20 0.62
N LEU A 37 5.89 -2.00 -0.23
CA LEU A 37 6.39 -3.32 0.16
C LEU A 37 7.47 -3.24 1.23
N ILE A 38 8.41 -2.31 1.09
CA ILE A 38 9.52 -2.17 2.05
C ILE A 38 8.99 -1.74 3.41
N PHE A 39 8.21 -0.67 3.48
CA PHE A 39 7.70 -0.16 4.75
C PHE A 39 6.61 -1.06 5.34
N GLY A 40 5.76 -1.65 4.51
CA GLY A 40 4.81 -2.67 4.92
C GLY A 40 5.51 -3.89 5.53
N CYS A 41 6.62 -4.34 4.93
CA CYS A 41 7.46 -5.41 5.47
C CYS A 41 7.99 -5.09 6.87
N TRP A 42 8.49 -3.87 7.06
CA TRP A 42 8.97 -3.42 8.37
C TRP A 42 7.89 -3.46 9.45
N VAL A 43 6.64 -3.11 9.13
CA VAL A 43 5.55 -3.10 10.13
C VAL A 43 5.38 -4.47 10.77
N TRP A 44 5.14 -5.54 9.99
CA TRP A 44 4.91 -6.86 10.58
C TRP A 44 6.17 -7.46 11.20
N ILE A 45 7.37 -7.17 10.69
CA ILE A 45 8.64 -7.58 11.34
C ILE A 45 8.79 -6.95 12.72
N LEU A 46 8.56 -5.64 12.83
CA LEU A 46 8.71 -4.90 14.09
C LEU A 46 7.64 -5.32 15.11
N VAL A 47 6.40 -5.53 14.66
CA VAL A 47 5.32 -6.06 15.51
C VAL A 47 5.65 -7.48 15.98
N ALA A 48 6.10 -8.36 15.09
CA ALA A 48 6.53 -9.71 15.47
C ALA A 48 7.72 -9.70 16.44
N ALA A 49 8.62 -8.72 16.33
CA ALA A 49 9.76 -8.56 17.26
C ALA A 49 9.34 -8.20 18.69
N THR A 50 8.11 -7.71 18.89
CA THR A 50 7.49 -7.57 20.23
C THR A 50 6.79 -8.84 20.69
N THR A 51 6.95 -9.96 19.98
CA THR A 51 6.24 -11.23 20.19
C THR A 51 4.71 -11.10 20.12
N VAL A 52 4.23 -10.06 19.43
CA VAL A 52 2.79 -9.72 19.37
C VAL A 52 2.21 -9.57 20.79
N TYR A 53 2.91 -8.80 21.64
CA TYR A 53 2.61 -8.62 23.06
C TYR A 53 1.17 -8.18 23.38
N PHE A 54 0.51 -7.45 22.46
CA PHE A 54 -0.90 -7.10 22.56
C PHE A 54 -1.71 -7.85 21.48
N PRO A 55 -2.06 -9.14 21.67
CA PRO A 55 -2.57 -9.99 20.60
C PRO A 55 -3.78 -9.45 19.85
N LEU A 56 -4.71 -8.79 20.54
CA LEU A 56 -5.90 -8.23 19.90
C LEU A 56 -5.58 -7.05 18.98
N LEU A 57 -4.73 -6.12 19.44
CA LEU A 57 -4.35 -4.93 18.68
C LEU A 57 -3.37 -5.30 17.57
N GLN A 58 -2.27 -5.94 17.95
CA GLN A 58 -1.17 -6.27 17.04
C GLN A 58 -1.52 -7.43 16.11
N GLY A 59 -2.43 -8.33 16.48
CA GLY A 59 -2.92 -9.38 15.59
C GLY A 59 -3.64 -8.80 14.36
N TRP A 60 -4.43 -7.74 14.55
CA TRP A 60 -5.03 -7.00 13.43
C TRP A 60 -3.97 -6.35 12.55
N VAL A 61 -2.96 -5.72 13.16
CA VAL A 61 -1.84 -5.10 12.44
C VAL A 61 -1.08 -6.13 11.60
N MET A 62 -0.80 -7.30 12.17
CA MET A 62 -0.15 -8.41 11.48
C MET A 62 -0.98 -8.91 10.30
N TYR A 63 -2.29 -9.12 10.50
CA TYR A 63 -3.20 -9.56 9.43
C TYR A 63 -3.20 -8.59 8.25
N VAL A 64 -3.43 -7.30 8.52
CA VAL A 64 -3.47 -6.27 7.46
C VAL A 64 -2.13 -6.16 6.75
N SER A 65 -1.03 -6.09 7.50
CA SER A 65 0.31 -5.86 6.95
C SER A 65 0.84 -7.05 6.13
N ILE A 66 0.63 -8.29 6.58
CA ILE A 66 1.06 -9.48 5.84
C ILE A 66 0.18 -9.69 4.60
N SER A 67 -1.14 -9.58 4.74
CA SER A 67 -2.05 -9.75 3.59
C SER A 67 -1.79 -8.70 2.52
N SER A 68 -1.62 -7.43 2.90
CA SER A 68 -1.29 -6.36 1.95
C SER A 68 0.07 -6.60 1.29
N PHE A 69 1.09 -7.03 2.04
CA PHE A 69 2.40 -7.35 1.47
C PHE A 69 2.31 -8.43 0.39
N VAL A 70 1.57 -9.52 0.66
CA VAL A 70 1.38 -10.61 -0.31
C VAL A 70 0.66 -10.11 -1.57
N PHE A 71 -0.44 -9.37 -1.42
CA PHE A 71 -1.18 -8.86 -2.59
C PHE A 71 -0.38 -7.81 -3.38
N SER A 72 0.26 -6.83 -2.72
CA SER A 72 1.16 -5.87 -3.37
C SER A 72 2.30 -6.57 -4.09
N PHE A 73 2.84 -7.65 -3.54
CA PHE A 73 3.88 -8.43 -4.20
C PHE A 73 3.34 -9.12 -5.47
N LEU A 74 2.11 -9.66 -5.44
CA LEU A 74 1.45 -10.22 -6.62
C LEU A 74 1.16 -9.14 -7.69
N PHE A 75 0.76 -7.94 -7.28
CA PHE A 75 0.62 -6.80 -8.18
C PHE A 75 1.96 -6.45 -8.83
N LEU A 76 3.03 -6.34 -8.05
CA LEU A 76 4.39 -6.09 -8.56
C LEU A 76 4.79 -7.14 -9.61
N LEU A 77 4.61 -8.43 -9.33
CA LEU A 77 4.90 -9.49 -10.29
C LEU A 77 4.04 -9.36 -11.56
N SER A 78 2.76 -8.99 -11.41
CA SER A 78 1.85 -8.78 -12.53
C SER A 78 2.25 -7.60 -13.42
N TYR A 79 2.85 -6.56 -12.84
CA TYR A 79 3.43 -5.44 -13.57
C TYR A 79 4.74 -5.81 -14.27
N LEU A 80 5.62 -6.56 -13.59
CA LEU A 80 6.90 -6.99 -14.14
C LEU A 80 6.73 -7.96 -15.32
N PHE A 81 5.82 -8.92 -15.22
CA PHE A 81 5.58 -9.93 -16.26
C PHE A 81 4.48 -9.54 -17.27
N GLY A 82 3.81 -8.40 -17.07
CA GLY A 82 2.79 -7.91 -17.99
C GLY A 82 1.45 -8.66 -17.94
N PHE A 83 1.14 -9.37 -16.85
CA PHE A 83 -0.14 -10.09 -16.70
C PHE A 83 -1.34 -9.14 -16.72
N HIS A 84 -1.16 -7.90 -16.26
CA HIS A 84 -2.19 -6.86 -16.26
C HIS A 84 -2.76 -6.56 -17.66
N LYS A 85 -1.95 -6.71 -18.72
CA LYS A 85 -2.36 -6.40 -20.10
C LYS A 85 -3.46 -7.33 -20.62
N ARG A 86 -3.74 -8.43 -19.93
CA ARG A 86 -4.79 -9.38 -20.29
C ARG A 86 -6.17 -8.98 -19.75
N PHE A 87 -6.25 -7.95 -18.89
CA PHE A 87 -7.47 -7.56 -18.20
C PHE A 87 -7.74 -6.07 -18.39
N GLU A 88 -8.78 -5.72 -19.14
CA GLU A 88 -9.15 -4.31 -19.41
C GLU A 88 -9.47 -3.55 -18.11
N SER A 89 -10.08 -4.21 -17.14
CA SER A 89 -10.44 -3.62 -15.84
C SER A 89 -9.31 -3.59 -14.81
N TRP A 90 -8.05 -3.85 -15.21
CA TRP A 90 -6.93 -3.93 -14.27
C TRP A 90 -6.75 -2.65 -13.45
N ARG A 91 -6.92 -1.48 -14.07
CA ARG A 91 -6.80 -0.18 -13.37
C ARG A 91 -7.84 -0.01 -12.27
N ILE A 92 -9.07 -0.48 -12.50
CA ILE A 92 -10.15 -0.42 -11.50
C ILE A 92 -9.81 -1.34 -10.33
N LEU A 93 -9.37 -2.56 -10.62
CA LEU A 93 -8.95 -3.53 -9.60
C LEU A 93 -7.79 -2.99 -8.76
N ASP A 94 -6.79 -2.39 -9.41
CA ASP A 94 -5.63 -1.79 -8.77
C ASP A 94 -6.01 -0.63 -7.85
N SER A 95 -6.81 0.33 -8.34
CA SER A 95 -7.27 1.48 -7.55
C SER A 95 -8.13 1.03 -6.36
N LEU A 96 -9.05 0.08 -6.58
CA LEU A 96 -9.90 -0.46 -5.51
C LEU A 96 -9.07 -1.17 -4.43
N TYR A 97 -8.09 -1.98 -4.85
CA TYR A 97 -7.19 -2.66 -3.94
C TYR A 97 -6.38 -1.66 -3.09
N HIS A 98 -5.72 -0.69 -3.72
CA HIS A 98 -4.89 0.29 -2.99
C HIS A 98 -5.74 1.17 -2.07
N GLY A 99 -6.94 1.58 -2.50
CA GLY A 99 -7.87 2.37 -1.70
C GLY A 99 -8.38 1.59 -0.47
N ALA A 100 -8.87 0.37 -0.68
CA ALA A 100 -9.33 -0.49 0.42
C ALA A 100 -8.19 -0.81 1.39
N THR A 101 -7.02 -1.17 0.86
CA THR A 101 -5.82 -1.47 1.65
C THR A 101 -5.41 -0.26 2.47
N GLY A 102 -5.42 0.96 1.91
CA GLY A 102 -5.14 2.18 2.65
C GLY A 102 -6.06 2.38 3.86
N ILE A 103 -7.36 2.10 3.73
CA ILE A 103 -8.33 2.17 4.84
C ILE A 103 -8.01 1.12 5.91
N PHE A 104 -7.77 -0.13 5.52
CA PHE A 104 -7.38 -1.20 6.45
C PHE A 104 -6.05 -0.88 7.15
N TYR A 105 -5.08 -0.34 6.42
CA TYR A 105 -3.78 0.03 6.96
C TYR A 105 -3.87 1.22 7.92
N LEU A 106 -4.75 2.20 7.65
CA LEU A 106 -5.03 3.29 8.59
C LEU A 106 -5.60 2.74 9.90
N SER A 107 -6.54 1.80 9.81
CA SER A 107 -7.07 1.10 10.98
C SER A 107 -5.95 0.38 11.76
N ALA A 108 -5.06 -0.33 11.07
CA ALA A 108 -3.90 -0.96 11.69
C ALA A 108 -2.96 0.07 12.35
N ALA A 109 -2.66 1.18 11.67
CA ALA A 109 -1.80 2.24 12.21
C ALA A 109 -2.36 2.83 13.50
N VAL A 110 -3.67 3.05 13.59
CA VAL A 110 -4.34 3.53 14.81
C VAL A 110 -4.25 2.51 15.94
N LEU A 111 -4.48 1.22 15.67
CA LEU A 111 -4.32 0.18 16.70
C LEU A 111 -2.86 0.02 17.15
N GLN A 112 -1.90 0.17 16.24
CA GLN A 112 -0.47 0.11 16.54
C GLN A 112 -0.02 1.33 17.36
N ALA A 113 -0.57 2.51 17.10
CA ALA A 113 -0.38 3.69 17.94
C ALA A 113 -0.93 3.47 19.36
N ASN A 114 -2.11 2.84 19.48
CA ASN A 114 -2.66 2.48 20.79
C ASN A 114 -1.77 1.46 21.53
N ALA A 115 -1.26 0.43 20.84
CA ALA A 115 -0.30 -0.52 21.42
C ALA A 115 1.00 0.17 21.88
N THR A 116 1.43 1.22 21.17
CA THR A 116 2.57 2.05 21.57
C THR A 116 2.31 2.77 22.89
N ILE A 117 1.16 3.42 23.04
CA ILE A 117 0.77 4.11 24.29
C ILE A 117 0.69 3.12 25.46
N LEU A 118 0.05 1.96 25.24
CA LEU A 118 -0.07 0.91 26.25
C LEU A 118 1.29 0.32 26.67
N SER A 119 2.34 0.49 25.86
CA SER A 119 3.67 -0.04 26.20
C SER A 119 4.27 0.59 27.46
N GLU A 120 3.83 1.78 27.86
CA GLU A 120 4.30 2.43 29.09
C GLU A 120 3.64 1.88 30.37
N THR A 121 2.43 1.34 30.27
CA THR A 121 1.60 0.98 31.45
C THR A 121 1.27 -0.51 31.54
N ALA A 122 1.23 -1.23 30.42
CA ALA A 122 0.79 -2.63 30.35
C ALA A 122 1.91 -3.62 30.00
N VAL A 123 3.12 -3.15 29.71
CA VAL A 123 4.31 -3.99 29.48
C VAL A 123 5.11 -4.12 30.78
N LEU A 124 5.65 -5.32 31.05
CA LEU A 124 6.54 -5.53 32.20
C LEU A 124 7.76 -4.59 32.15
N PRO A 125 8.20 -3.99 33.27
CA PRO A 125 9.25 -2.97 33.29
C PRO A 125 10.53 -3.33 32.52
N GLN A 126 10.93 -4.59 32.57
CA GLN A 126 12.10 -5.12 31.86
C GLN A 126 11.99 -5.07 30.32
N TYR A 127 10.79 -5.02 29.76
CA TYR A 127 10.55 -4.99 28.32
C TYR A 127 10.15 -3.61 27.80
N ILE A 128 9.75 -2.67 28.68
CA ILE A 128 9.23 -1.35 28.30
C ILE A 128 10.12 -0.63 27.28
N PRO A 129 11.43 -0.40 27.51
CA PRO A 129 12.22 0.42 26.60
C PRO A 129 12.28 -0.16 25.19
N ARG A 130 12.45 -1.48 25.09
CA ARG A 130 12.56 -2.18 23.80
C ARG A 130 11.20 -2.23 23.08
N TYR A 131 10.13 -2.61 23.78
CA TYR A 131 8.83 -2.79 23.16
C TYR A 131 8.21 -1.46 22.76
N TYR A 132 8.41 -0.42 23.58
CA TYR A 132 8.03 0.94 23.21
C TYR A 132 8.72 1.40 21.92
N GLN A 133 10.05 1.28 21.83
CA GLN A 133 10.81 1.67 20.62
C GLN A 133 10.37 0.90 19.37
N LEU A 134 10.17 -0.42 19.48
CA LEU A 134 9.68 -1.24 18.38
C LEU A 134 8.26 -0.83 17.95
N ASN A 135 7.36 -0.58 18.91
CA ASN A 135 5.99 -0.17 18.64
C ASN A 135 5.92 1.24 18.04
N VAL A 136 6.77 2.17 18.47
CA VAL A 136 6.92 3.51 17.86
C VAL A 136 7.35 3.38 16.40
N ALA A 137 8.40 2.59 16.12
CA ALA A 137 8.88 2.39 14.76
C ALA A 137 7.81 1.72 13.87
N ALA A 138 7.12 0.70 14.38
CA ALA A 138 6.03 0.04 13.68
C ALA A 138 4.87 1.02 13.38
N THR A 139 4.52 1.88 14.33
CA THR A 139 3.49 2.91 14.15
C THR A 139 3.88 3.89 13.05
N PHE A 140 5.12 4.37 13.07
CA PHE A 140 5.64 5.28 12.05
C PHE A 140 5.58 4.69 10.65
N PHE A 141 6.11 3.47 10.46
CA PHE A 141 6.03 2.79 9.16
C PHE A 141 4.59 2.48 8.76
N ALA A 142 3.70 2.19 9.72
CA ALA A 142 2.31 1.93 9.40
C ALA A 142 1.61 3.16 8.83
N PHE A 143 1.80 4.34 9.42
CA PHE A 143 1.26 5.60 8.86
C PHE A 143 1.87 5.93 7.49
N ILE A 144 3.17 5.73 7.29
CA ILE A 144 3.78 5.93 5.97
C ILE A 144 3.17 4.98 4.94
N THR A 145 3.03 3.70 5.29
CA THR A 145 2.46 2.68 4.40
C THR A 145 1.01 3.02 4.04
N THR A 146 0.21 3.46 5.01
CA THR A 146 -1.14 3.99 4.78
C THR A 146 -1.14 5.13 3.76
N LEU A 147 -0.26 6.13 3.94
CA LEU A 147 -0.17 7.27 3.03
C LEU A 147 0.20 6.83 1.61
N LEU A 148 1.14 5.89 1.48
CA LEU A 148 1.54 5.37 0.17
C LEU A 148 0.38 4.67 -0.55
N TYR A 149 -0.33 3.76 0.13
CA TYR A 149 -1.51 3.09 -0.45
C TYR A 149 -2.58 4.10 -0.89
N ILE A 150 -2.84 5.14 -0.08
CA ILE A 150 -3.79 6.20 -0.41
C ILE A 150 -3.31 7.00 -1.64
N LEU A 151 -2.04 7.40 -1.67
CA LEU A 151 -1.45 8.14 -2.79
C LEU A 151 -1.49 7.31 -4.08
N HIS A 152 -1.19 6.01 -4.01
CA HIS A 152 -1.29 5.11 -5.16
C HIS A 152 -2.71 5.07 -5.72
N ALA A 153 -3.70 4.87 -4.84
CA ALA A 153 -5.10 4.82 -5.23
C ALA A 153 -5.58 6.12 -5.92
N PHE A 154 -5.23 7.28 -5.34
CA PHE A 154 -5.56 8.58 -5.92
C PHE A 154 -4.83 8.84 -7.23
N SER A 155 -3.53 8.57 -7.29
CA SER A 155 -2.75 8.77 -8.51
C SER A 155 -3.23 7.89 -9.67
N ASN A 156 -3.69 6.66 -9.41
CA ASN A 156 -4.30 5.79 -10.43
C ASN A 156 -5.71 6.24 -10.87
N TYR A 157 -6.40 7.02 -10.03
CA TYR A 157 -7.73 7.55 -10.36
C TYR A 157 -7.65 8.83 -11.22
N TYR A 158 -6.65 9.69 -10.97
CA TYR A 158 -6.51 10.98 -11.65
C TYR A 158 -5.68 10.93 -12.94
N HIS A 159 -4.79 9.95 -13.08
CA HIS A 159 -4.01 9.64 -14.28
C HIS A 159 -4.41 8.26 -14.75
#